data_AF-A0A1Y5HYT9-F1
#
_entry.id   AF-A0A1Y5HYT9-F1
#
_cell.length_a   1.000
_cell.length_b   1.000
_cell.length_c   1.000
_cell.angle_alpha   90.00
_cell.angle_beta   90.00
_cell.angle_gamma   90.00
#
_symmetry.space_group_name_H-M   'P 1'
#
loop_
_entity.id
_entity.type
_entity.pdbx_description
1 polymer ?
#
loop_
_entity_poly.entity_id
_entity_poly.type
_entity_poly.pdbx_seq_one_letter_code
_entity_poly.pdbx_strand_id
1 'polypeptide(L)'
;MRKKERAAPAGDMFGEDSDEEAFYLRDASGEGEGGDGAKVTGGAVDMSKGLTDNWDDAEGYYCARIGEVLDGRYTITAHLGKGVFSNVLRAVDKREGEMEVAIKVIRCNQTMYKAAQLEIDILQKLSGSDPENKRHCVRFLRHFEYREHVFMVFESLSMNLREVIKKFGRNVGINIRAVQAYATQLFIALRHLKNCGVVHADIKPDNILVNETKSVLKVCDFGSAMFDGDNELTPYLVSRFYRAPEVILGLPYSHPMDLWSVGCCLYELFTGSIAFPGRSNNHMLKLMLELKGPVPQKVLRRALFTENHYDHTGAFAVIEEDPVTKKSIRRLIRDAKPTKDLTKICTRDGGMSADERKKALQLADLLNQIFNLDSEKRITVGEALQHPFVVERIPPASRARVGDE
;
A
#
# COMPACT_ATOMS: atom_id res chain seq x y z
N MET A 1 -30.60 -41.44 -3.01
CA MET A 1 -30.39 -40.38 -2.00
C MET A 1 -28.89 -40.07 -1.92
N ARG A 2 -28.41 -38.99 -2.54
CA ARG A 2 -27.02 -38.51 -2.45
C ARG A 2 -27.02 -37.22 -1.63
N LYS A 3 -26.34 -37.21 -0.48
CA LYS A 3 -26.17 -36.03 0.38
C LYS A 3 -25.23 -35.03 -0.33
N LYS A 4 -25.72 -33.81 -0.54
CA LYS A 4 -24.91 -32.63 -0.91
C LYS A 4 -24.14 -32.18 0.34
N GLU A 5 -22.81 -32.22 0.29
CA GLU A 5 -21.97 -31.51 1.25
C GLU A 5 -22.07 -30.00 0.98
N ARG A 6 -22.40 -29.24 2.03
CA ARG A 6 -22.39 -27.78 2.03
C ARG A 6 -20.95 -27.31 2.25
N ALA A 7 -20.43 -26.53 1.32
CA ALA A 7 -19.17 -25.80 1.50
C ALA A 7 -19.30 -24.80 2.67
N ALA A 8 -18.29 -24.77 3.54
CA ALA A 8 -18.19 -23.81 4.63
C ALA A 8 -18.00 -22.38 4.10
N PRO A 9 -18.56 -21.34 4.76
CA PRO A 9 -18.33 -19.96 4.36
C PRO A 9 -16.88 -19.57 4.62
N ALA A 10 -16.21 -19.04 3.58
CA ALA A 10 -14.91 -18.41 3.73
C ALA A 10 -15.05 -17.20 4.67
N GLY A 11 -14.28 -17.23 5.76
CA GLY A 11 -14.24 -16.19 6.78
C GLY A 11 -13.97 -14.81 6.20
N ASP A 12 -14.45 -13.79 6.92
CA ASP A 12 -14.31 -12.39 6.60
C ASP A 12 -12.84 -12.03 6.31
N MET A 13 -12.57 -11.77 5.03
CA MET A 13 -11.22 -11.56 4.48
C MET A 13 -10.80 -10.08 4.56
N PHE A 14 -11.61 -9.26 5.25
CA PHE A 14 -11.41 -7.82 5.43
C PHE A 14 -11.21 -7.44 6.90
N GLY A 15 -10.94 -8.41 7.77
CA GLY A 15 -10.52 -8.17 9.15
C GLY A 15 -9.20 -7.41 9.19
N GLU A 16 -9.18 -6.37 10.00
CA GLU A 16 -8.11 -5.40 10.22
C GLU A 16 -6.72 -6.06 10.24
N ASP A 17 -5.78 -5.46 9.50
CA ASP A 17 -4.39 -5.89 9.33
C ASP A 17 -3.65 -5.92 10.68
N SER A 18 -3.78 -7.03 11.42
CA SER A 18 -3.16 -7.25 12.74
C SER A 18 -1.63 -7.25 12.75
N ASP A 19 -1.00 -7.13 11.57
CA ASP A 19 0.45 -7.23 11.42
C ASP A 19 1.14 -5.88 11.20
N GLU A 20 0.38 -4.82 10.92
CA GLU A 20 0.92 -3.45 10.93
C GLU A 20 1.25 -3.02 12.38
N GLU A 21 0.45 -3.41 13.37
CA GLU A 21 0.69 -3.10 14.80
C GLU A 21 2.01 -3.69 15.35
N ALA A 22 2.33 -4.94 14.98
CA ALA A 22 3.44 -5.67 15.59
C ALA A 22 4.83 -5.15 15.20
N PHE A 23 4.95 -4.45 14.06
CA PHE A 23 6.24 -3.96 13.58
C PHE A 23 6.68 -2.67 14.29
N TYR A 24 5.75 -1.74 14.51
CA TYR A 24 6.09 -0.43 15.12
C TYR A 24 6.13 -0.46 16.65
N LEU A 25 5.43 -1.40 17.29
CA LEU A 25 5.54 -1.60 18.74
C LEU A 25 6.91 -2.14 19.16
N ARG A 26 7.66 -2.76 18.23
CA ARG A 26 8.95 -3.39 18.53
C ARG A 26 10.09 -2.38 18.71
N ASP A 27 10.00 -1.22 18.05
CA ASP A 27 10.97 -0.11 18.19
C ASP A 27 10.66 0.81 19.38
N ALA A 28 9.46 0.74 19.95
CA ALA A 28 9.05 1.54 21.10
C ALA A 28 9.47 0.93 22.44
N SER A 29 9.81 -0.37 22.48
CA SER A 29 10.25 -1.06 23.69
C SER A 29 11.78 -1.18 23.73
N GLY A 30 12.46 -0.07 23.99
CA GLY A 30 13.87 -0.09 24.38
C GLY A 30 14.05 -0.79 25.73
N GLU A 31 14.96 -1.76 25.77
CA GLU A 31 15.33 -2.54 26.94
C GLU A 31 15.83 -1.66 28.10
N GLY A 32 15.27 -1.88 29.29
CA GLY A 32 15.75 -1.32 30.55
C GLY A 32 15.49 -2.32 31.68
N GLU A 33 16.55 -3.02 32.10
CA GLU A 33 16.52 -4.00 33.19
C GLU A 33 16.27 -3.36 34.57
N GLY A 34 15.27 -3.89 35.29
CA GLY A 34 15.38 -4.44 36.66
C GLY A 34 15.81 -3.59 37.87
N GLY A 35 14.85 -3.35 38.77
CA GLY A 35 15.01 -3.27 40.25
C GLY A 35 15.32 -1.89 40.84
N ASP A 36 14.83 -1.44 42.00
CA ASP A 36 14.11 -2.06 43.12
C ASP A 36 13.42 -0.93 43.95
N GLY A 37 12.46 -1.26 44.82
CA GLY A 37 11.46 -0.34 45.35
C GLY A 37 11.88 0.72 46.39
N ALA A 38 11.11 1.82 46.48
CA ALA A 38 11.04 2.67 47.67
C ALA A 38 9.74 3.48 47.79
N LYS A 39 9.06 3.24 48.92
CA LYS A 39 8.12 4.05 49.72
C LYS A 39 7.48 5.32 49.13
N VAL A 40 6.15 5.29 49.13
CA VAL A 40 5.22 6.44 49.02
C VAL A 40 5.36 7.35 50.25
N THR A 41 5.73 8.61 50.02
CA THR A 41 5.48 9.72 50.96
C THR A 41 4.78 10.85 50.22
N GLY A 42 3.57 11.19 50.67
CA GLY A 42 2.76 12.26 50.12
C GLY A 42 3.40 13.62 50.31
N GLY A 43 3.57 14.34 49.21
CA GLY A 43 3.89 15.76 49.16
C GLY A 43 2.93 16.41 48.16
N ALA A 44 2.32 17.53 48.55
CA ALA A 44 1.30 18.24 47.80
C ALA A 44 1.75 18.47 46.35
N VAL A 45 1.02 17.87 45.40
CA VAL A 45 1.15 18.18 43.99
C VAL A 45 0.51 19.54 43.77
N ASP A 46 1.29 20.47 43.23
CA ASP A 46 0.82 21.77 42.77
C ASP A 46 -0.28 21.56 41.71
N MET A 47 -1.53 21.74 42.14
CA MET A 47 -2.74 21.56 41.33
C MET A 47 -2.87 22.62 40.21
N SER A 48 -1.91 23.54 40.06
CA SER A 48 -1.87 24.49 38.95
C SER A 48 -1.44 23.89 37.61
N LYS A 49 -0.87 22.67 37.60
CA LYS A 49 -0.59 21.91 36.36
C LYS A 49 -1.74 21.03 35.87
N GLY A 50 -2.82 20.88 36.65
CA GLY A 50 -3.94 19.97 36.34
C GLY A 50 -5.04 20.55 35.43
N LEU A 51 -4.86 21.78 34.94
CA LEU A 51 -5.80 22.48 34.05
C LEU A 51 -5.18 22.81 32.69
N THR A 52 -4.08 22.15 32.32
CA THR A 52 -3.59 22.19 30.94
C THR A 52 -4.51 21.33 30.09
N ASP A 53 -5.41 22.00 29.39
CA ASP A 53 -6.25 21.53 28.31
C ASP A 53 -5.83 20.17 27.71
N ASN A 54 -6.61 19.12 27.99
CA ASN A 54 -6.38 17.79 27.45
C ASN A 54 -6.81 17.75 25.96
N TRP A 55 -5.97 18.30 25.09
CA TRP A 55 -6.15 18.30 23.62
C TRP A 55 -5.85 16.94 22.99
N ASP A 56 -5.32 16.02 23.78
CA ASP A 56 -4.87 14.70 23.34
C ASP A 56 -5.76 13.61 23.98
N ASP A 57 -5.98 12.51 23.27
CA ASP A 57 -6.52 11.30 23.90
C ASP A 57 -5.43 10.55 24.69
N ALA A 58 -5.80 9.49 25.42
CA ALA A 58 -4.86 8.70 26.22
C ALA A 58 -3.75 8.03 25.37
N GLU A 59 -3.95 7.93 24.06
CA GLU A 59 -2.97 7.41 23.13
C GLU A 59 -2.08 8.55 22.60
N GLY A 60 -2.45 9.83 22.72
CA GLY A 60 -1.69 10.95 22.20
C GLY A 60 -2.16 11.41 20.81
N TYR A 61 -3.38 11.06 20.40
CA TYR A 61 -4.00 11.62 19.21
C TYR A 61 -4.64 12.97 19.52
N TYR A 62 -4.50 13.91 18.58
CA TYR A 62 -5.16 15.19 18.66
C TYR A 62 -6.70 15.07 18.61
N CYS A 63 -7.38 15.57 19.64
CA CYS A 63 -8.83 15.63 19.78
C CYS A 63 -9.42 16.82 19.02
N ALA A 64 -9.37 16.76 17.69
CA ALA A 64 -9.93 17.79 16.81
C ALA A 64 -11.44 18.00 17.01
N ARG A 65 -11.88 19.26 16.96
CA ARG A 65 -13.32 19.63 17.04
C ARG A 65 -13.79 20.19 15.70
N ILE A 66 -14.93 19.71 15.21
CA ILE A 66 -15.58 20.30 14.02
C ILE A 66 -15.89 21.78 14.30
N GLY A 67 -15.50 22.66 13.37
CA GLY A 67 -15.60 24.11 13.49
C GLY A 67 -14.37 24.79 14.11
N GLU A 68 -13.42 24.04 14.67
CA GLU A 68 -12.16 24.60 15.16
C GLU A 68 -11.34 25.22 14.02
N VAL A 69 -10.64 26.31 14.31
CA VAL A 69 -9.76 27.00 13.35
C VAL A 69 -8.30 26.75 13.72
N LEU A 70 -7.61 25.96 12.89
CA LEU A 70 -6.19 25.66 13.01
C LEU A 70 -5.34 26.72 12.28
N ASP A 71 -4.22 27.11 12.88
CA ASP A 71 -3.26 28.09 12.31
C ASP A 71 -3.92 29.42 11.88
N GLY A 72 -5.03 29.80 12.53
CA GLY A 72 -5.84 30.98 12.15
C GLY A 72 -6.44 30.93 10.74
N ARG A 73 -6.37 29.78 10.05
CA ARG A 73 -6.60 29.65 8.60
C ARG A 73 -7.54 28.51 8.23
N TYR A 74 -7.36 27.34 8.84
CA TYR A 74 -8.03 26.12 8.42
C TYR A 74 -9.20 25.79 9.33
N THR A 75 -10.42 25.81 8.82
CA THR A 75 -11.61 25.46 9.62
C THR A 75 -11.95 23.99 9.42
N ILE A 76 -11.90 23.20 10.49
CA ILE A 76 -12.15 21.76 10.45
C ILE A 76 -13.63 21.51 10.13
N THR A 77 -13.90 20.69 9.12
CA THR A 77 -15.27 20.36 8.68
C THR A 77 -15.65 18.90 8.92
N ALA A 78 -14.68 17.97 8.92
CA ALA A 78 -14.93 16.55 9.19
C ALA A 78 -13.67 15.78 9.59
N HIS A 79 -13.87 14.60 10.19
CA HIS A 79 -12.83 13.59 10.31
C HIS A 79 -12.90 12.66 9.09
N LEU A 80 -11.77 12.43 8.42
CA LEU A 80 -11.69 11.55 7.24
C LEU A 80 -11.19 10.15 7.60
N GLY A 81 -10.30 10.04 8.59
CA GLY A 81 -9.79 8.75 9.04
C GLY A 81 -8.92 8.85 10.29
N LYS A 82 -8.76 7.71 10.98
CA LYS A 82 -7.80 7.50 12.07
C LYS A 82 -6.94 6.30 11.68
N GLY A 83 -5.63 6.48 11.69
CA GLY A 83 -4.64 5.42 11.44
C GLY A 83 -3.73 5.23 12.65
N VAL A 84 -2.80 4.28 12.57
CA VAL A 84 -1.86 3.96 13.66
C VAL A 84 -0.97 5.16 14.04
N PHE A 85 -0.61 6.00 13.06
CA PHE A 85 0.35 7.10 13.24
C PHE A 85 -0.29 8.49 13.31
N SER A 86 -1.49 8.65 12.77
CA SER A 86 -2.07 9.97 12.53
C SER A 86 -3.58 9.93 12.34
N ASN A 87 -4.21 11.09 12.55
CA ASN A 87 -5.57 11.36 12.12
C ASN A 87 -5.56 12.17 10.83
N VAL A 88 -6.56 11.97 9.97
CA VAL A 88 -6.76 12.80 8.79
C VAL A 88 -8.07 13.55 8.93
N LEU A 89 -7.99 14.87 8.76
CA LEU A 89 -9.10 15.80 8.89
C LEU A 89 -9.39 16.44 7.54
N ARG A 90 -10.66 16.77 7.31
CA ARG A 90 -11.07 17.68 6.23
C ARG A 90 -11.21 19.08 6.80
N ALA A 91 -10.69 20.07 6.09
CA ALA A 91 -10.80 21.47 6.48
C ALA A 91 -11.01 22.38 5.27
N VAL A 92 -11.49 23.59 5.51
CA VAL A 92 -11.56 24.67 4.52
C VAL A 92 -10.49 25.70 4.84
N ASP A 93 -9.68 26.02 3.85
CA ASP A 93 -8.68 27.08 3.90
C ASP A 93 -9.31 28.46 3.66
N LYS A 94 -9.35 29.30 4.69
CA LYS A 94 -9.99 30.63 4.66
C LYS A 94 -9.23 31.70 3.86
N ARG A 95 -8.13 31.38 3.19
CA ARG A 95 -7.50 32.33 2.23
C ARG A 95 -8.39 32.49 0.98
N GLU A 96 -8.02 33.40 0.09
CA GLU A 96 -8.79 33.70 -1.14
C GLU A 96 -9.19 32.42 -1.89
N GLY A 97 -10.49 32.12 -1.88
CA GLY A 97 -11.09 31.00 -2.62
C GLY A 97 -11.67 29.84 -1.81
N GLU A 98 -11.61 29.86 -0.46
CA GLU A 98 -12.22 28.83 0.41
C GLU A 98 -12.01 27.39 -0.07
N MET A 99 -10.74 27.02 -0.28
CA MET A 99 -10.39 25.72 -0.85
C MET A 99 -10.49 24.60 0.20
N GLU A 100 -11.04 23.46 -0.19
CA GLU A 100 -11.01 22.25 0.64
C GLU A 100 -9.61 21.62 0.66
N VAL A 101 -9.15 21.25 1.86
CA VAL A 101 -7.86 20.61 2.10
C VAL A 101 -8.01 19.38 3.00
N ALA A 102 -7.07 18.45 2.86
CA ALA A 102 -6.88 17.37 3.81
C ALA A 102 -5.71 17.70 4.75
N ILE A 103 -5.87 17.46 6.05
CA ILE A 103 -4.85 17.74 7.06
C ILE A 103 -4.54 16.45 7.82
N LYS A 104 -3.32 15.93 7.66
CA LYS A 104 -2.78 14.80 8.43
C LYS A 104 -2.17 15.35 9.72
N VAL A 105 -2.65 14.87 10.85
CA VAL A 105 -2.23 15.27 12.20
C VAL A 105 -1.48 14.13 12.84
N ILE A 106 -0.20 14.33 13.07
CA ILE A 106 0.69 13.31 13.63
C ILE A 106 0.46 13.19 15.13
N ARG A 107 0.39 11.95 15.62
CA ARG A 107 0.28 11.63 17.05
C ARG A 107 1.43 12.27 17.84
N CYS A 108 1.16 12.80 19.03
CA CYS A 108 2.18 13.40 19.89
C CYS A 108 3.10 12.30 20.46
N ASN A 109 4.16 11.98 19.72
CA ASN A 109 5.14 10.96 20.06
C ASN A 109 6.47 11.30 19.38
N GLN A 110 7.58 11.20 20.11
CA GLN A 110 8.89 11.61 19.63
C GLN A 110 9.39 10.82 18.40
N THR A 111 9.09 9.53 18.32
CA THR A 111 9.40 8.68 17.15
C THR A 111 8.57 9.10 15.96
N MET A 112 7.28 9.38 16.19
CA MET A 112 6.36 9.85 15.14
C MET A 112 6.74 11.23 14.62
N TYR A 113 7.22 12.12 15.49
CA TYR A 113 7.75 13.43 15.10
C TYR A 113 8.94 13.31 14.15
N LYS A 114 9.91 12.43 14.46
CA LYS A 114 11.06 12.18 13.58
C LYS A 114 10.64 11.59 12.23
N ALA A 115 9.73 10.63 12.24
CA ALA A 115 9.18 10.04 11.02
C ALA A 115 8.44 11.09 10.18
N ALA A 116 7.65 11.96 10.82
CA ALA A 116 6.96 13.05 10.15
C ALA A 116 7.91 14.05 9.50
N GLN A 117 9.06 14.34 10.12
CA GLN A 117 10.04 15.25 9.54
C GLN A 117 10.65 14.67 8.25
N LEU A 118 10.99 13.36 8.26
CA LEU A 118 11.42 12.67 7.04
C LEU A 118 10.33 12.67 5.95
N GLU A 119 9.07 12.40 6.33
CA GLU A 119 7.93 12.45 5.42
C GLU A 119 7.78 13.85 4.79
N ILE A 120 7.90 14.92 5.60
CA ILE A 120 7.86 16.32 5.13
C ILE A 120 8.99 16.58 4.13
N ASP A 121 10.23 16.17 4.43
CA ASP A 121 11.38 16.40 3.54
C ASP A 121 11.19 15.69 2.19
N ILE A 122 10.69 14.45 2.20
CA ILE A 122 10.33 13.70 1.00
C ILE A 122 9.23 14.42 0.22
N LEU A 123 8.14 14.80 0.87
CA LEU A 123 7.00 15.48 0.24
C LEU A 123 7.38 16.84 -0.37
N GLN A 124 8.25 17.61 0.30
CA GLN A 124 8.79 18.85 -0.22
C GLN A 124 9.65 18.60 -1.46
N LYS A 125 10.54 17.60 -1.43
CA LYS A 125 11.35 17.22 -2.61
C LYS A 125 10.50 16.81 -3.80
N LEU A 126 9.48 15.96 -3.56
CA LEU A 126 8.57 15.48 -4.60
C LEU A 126 7.74 16.62 -5.19
N SER A 127 7.18 17.50 -4.36
CA SER A 127 6.37 18.64 -4.81
C SER A 127 7.21 19.70 -5.52
N GLY A 128 8.38 20.03 -4.98
CA GLY A 128 9.32 20.98 -5.60
C GLY A 128 9.86 20.50 -6.95
N SER A 129 9.99 19.18 -7.10
CA SER A 129 10.38 18.55 -8.37
C SER A 129 9.22 18.39 -9.36
N ASP A 130 7.96 18.69 -8.99
CA ASP A 130 6.77 18.64 -9.87
C ASP A 130 5.90 19.92 -9.78
N PRO A 131 6.39 21.09 -10.24
CA PRO A 131 5.64 22.35 -10.13
C PRO A 131 4.29 22.36 -10.87
N GLU A 132 4.17 21.54 -11.92
CA GLU A 132 2.96 21.44 -12.75
C GLU A 132 1.94 20.43 -12.22
N ASN A 133 2.24 19.72 -11.13
CA ASN A 133 1.37 18.71 -10.51
C ASN A 133 0.97 17.54 -11.44
N LYS A 134 1.86 17.16 -12.37
CA LYS A 134 1.60 16.15 -13.43
C LYS A 134 2.16 14.76 -13.12
N ARG A 135 2.82 14.59 -11.97
CA ARG A 135 3.54 13.35 -11.63
C ARG A 135 2.80 12.45 -10.65
N HIS A 136 1.51 12.70 -10.42
CA HIS A 136 0.61 11.78 -9.72
C HIS A 136 1.04 11.39 -8.29
N CYS A 137 1.87 12.19 -7.63
CA CYS A 137 2.03 12.17 -6.17
C CYS A 137 1.13 13.25 -5.57
N VAL A 138 0.64 13.03 -4.34
CA VAL A 138 -0.18 14.00 -3.62
C VAL A 138 0.54 15.32 -3.46
N ARG A 139 -0.16 16.43 -3.71
CA ARG A 139 0.40 17.76 -3.55
C ARG A 139 0.45 18.13 -2.08
N PHE A 140 1.67 18.25 -1.57
CA PHE A 140 1.93 18.82 -0.25
C PHE A 140 1.91 20.34 -0.33
N LEU A 141 1.07 20.98 0.49
CA LEU A 141 0.86 22.43 0.46
C LEU A 141 1.74 23.15 1.47
N ARG A 142 1.77 22.65 2.72
CA ARG A 142 2.63 23.12 3.80
C ARG A 142 2.49 22.23 5.02
N HIS A 143 3.31 22.47 6.04
CA HIS A 143 3.07 22.01 7.40
C HIS A 143 3.05 23.17 8.40
N PHE A 144 2.64 22.88 9.62
CA PHE A 144 2.82 23.72 10.80
C PHE A 144 2.77 22.84 12.06
N GLU A 145 3.27 23.37 13.17
CA GLU A 145 3.16 22.74 14.48
C GLU A 145 2.13 23.50 15.32
N TYR A 146 1.28 22.76 16.03
CA TYR A 146 0.29 23.34 16.92
C TYR A 146 0.01 22.37 18.06
N ARG A 147 0.06 22.85 19.31
CA ARG A 147 -0.17 22.01 20.51
C ARG A 147 0.65 20.71 20.48
N GLU A 148 1.93 20.80 20.17
CA GLU A 148 2.87 19.66 20.11
C GLU A 148 2.60 18.61 19.02
N HIS A 149 1.61 18.83 18.16
CA HIS A 149 1.37 18.01 16.98
C HIS A 149 1.92 18.65 15.71
N VAL A 150 2.40 17.80 14.80
CA VAL A 150 2.74 18.19 13.42
C VAL A 150 1.49 18.05 12.55
N PHE A 151 1.12 19.14 11.86
CA PHE A 151 0.02 19.19 10.92
C PHE A 151 0.57 19.33 9.50
N MET A 152 0.23 18.39 8.62
CA MET A 152 0.59 18.40 7.21
C MET A 152 -0.64 18.64 6.36
N VAL A 153 -0.61 19.68 5.52
CA VAL A 153 -1.72 20.12 4.68
C VAL A 153 -1.51 19.67 3.24
N PHE A 154 -2.51 19.02 2.67
CA PHE A 154 -2.51 18.45 1.33
C PHE A 154 -3.68 18.97 0.49
N GLU A 155 -3.59 18.79 -0.83
CA GLU A 155 -4.77 18.89 -1.70
C GLU A 155 -5.87 17.90 -1.25
N SER A 156 -7.14 18.31 -1.32
CA SER A 156 -8.26 17.39 -1.04
C SER A 156 -8.50 16.44 -2.21
N LEU A 157 -8.74 15.16 -1.89
CA LEU A 157 -9.08 14.09 -2.83
C LEU A 157 -10.34 13.39 -2.34
N SER A 158 -11.01 12.65 -3.23
CA SER A 158 -12.35 12.11 -2.93
C SER A 158 -12.29 10.82 -2.13
N MET A 159 -11.64 9.79 -2.65
CA MET A 159 -11.64 8.45 -2.04
C MET A 159 -10.44 7.62 -2.50
N ASN A 160 -10.08 6.58 -1.75
CA ASN A 160 -9.04 5.64 -2.13
C ASN A 160 -9.54 4.58 -3.13
N LEU A 161 -8.61 3.91 -3.82
CA LEU A 161 -8.94 2.86 -4.80
C LEU A 161 -9.55 1.62 -4.16
N ARG A 162 -9.26 1.34 -2.88
CA ARG A 162 -9.92 0.26 -2.14
C ARG A 162 -11.44 0.43 -2.15
N GLU A 163 -11.91 1.62 -1.79
CA GLU A 163 -13.32 1.96 -1.78
C GLU A 163 -13.93 1.99 -3.19
N VAL A 164 -13.16 2.43 -4.19
CA VAL A 164 -13.59 2.36 -5.60
C VAL A 164 -13.91 0.92 -5.97
N ILE A 165 -13.00 -0.03 -5.70
CA ILE A 165 -13.20 -1.46 -6.01
C ILE A 165 -14.42 -2.01 -5.25
N LYS A 166 -14.57 -1.68 -3.96
CA LYS A 166 -15.72 -2.11 -3.15
C LYS A 166 -17.06 -1.68 -3.75
N LYS A 167 -17.14 -0.49 -4.37
CA LYS A 167 -18.37 0.00 -5.03
C LYS A 167 -18.81 -0.81 -6.25
N PHE A 168 -17.90 -1.49 -6.94
CA PHE A 168 -18.25 -2.37 -8.09
C PHE A 168 -18.67 -3.78 -7.66
N GLY A 169 -18.44 -4.14 -6.39
CA GLY A 169 -18.79 -5.45 -5.85
C GLY A 169 -17.63 -6.43 -5.84
N ARG A 170 -17.81 -7.52 -5.09
CA ARG A 170 -16.77 -8.51 -4.83
C ARG A 170 -16.38 -9.27 -6.10
N ASN A 171 -15.08 -9.37 -6.38
CA ASN A 171 -14.50 -10.10 -7.52
C ASN A 171 -14.97 -9.62 -8.90
N VAL A 172 -15.40 -8.35 -9.00
CA VAL A 172 -15.82 -7.72 -10.26
C VAL A 172 -14.67 -6.92 -10.88
N GLY A 173 -13.98 -6.12 -10.05
CA GLY A 173 -12.98 -5.17 -10.53
C GLY A 173 -13.61 -3.99 -11.29
N ILE A 174 -12.77 -3.19 -11.96
CA ILE A 174 -13.17 -2.04 -12.76
C ILE A 174 -12.88 -2.29 -14.24
N ASN A 175 -13.51 -1.51 -15.13
CA ASN A 175 -13.31 -1.67 -16.57
C ASN A 175 -11.84 -1.48 -16.96
N ILE A 176 -11.35 -2.32 -17.89
CA ILE A 176 -9.96 -2.33 -18.38
C ILE A 176 -9.47 -0.97 -18.90
N ARG A 177 -10.35 -0.11 -19.43
CA ARG A 177 -10.02 1.28 -19.81
C ARG A 177 -9.57 2.11 -18.61
N ALA A 178 -10.26 1.98 -17.48
CA ALA A 178 -9.89 2.65 -16.24
C ALA A 178 -8.60 2.05 -15.65
N VAL A 179 -8.44 0.72 -15.68
CA VAL A 179 -7.19 0.06 -15.27
C VAL A 179 -6.00 0.57 -16.11
N GLN A 180 -6.15 0.71 -17.43
CA GLN A 180 -5.13 1.28 -18.31
C GLN A 180 -4.78 2.73 -17.93
N ALA A 181 -5.80 3.57 -17.70
CA ALA A 181 -5.60 4.95 -17.30
C ALA A 181 -4.85 5.05 -15.97
N TYR A 182 -5.25 4.25 -14.98
CA TYR A 182 -4.60 4.23 -13.67
C TYR A 182 -3.19 3.64 -13.72
N ALA A 183 -2.95 2.58 -14.50
CA ALA A 183 -1.59 2.06 -14.73
C ALA A 183 -0.65 3.13 -15.28
N THR A 184 -1.12 3.89 -16.28
CA THR A 184 -0.35 5.00 -16.86
C THR A 184 0.06 6.02 -15.80
N GLN A 185 -0.90 6.45 -14.97
CA GLN A 185 -0.67 7.45 -13.92
C GLN A 185 0.26 6.91 -12.82
N LEU A 186 0.09 5.65 -12.40
CA LEU A 186 0.95 4.99 -11.42
C LEU A 186 2.38 4.87 -11.93
N PHE A 187 2.61 4.51 -13.19
CA PHE A 187 3.97 4.46 -13.74
C PHE A 187 4.61 5.84 -13.89
N ILE A 188 3.81 6.89 -14.16
CA ILE A 188 4.32 8.27 -14.11
C ILE A 188 4.75 8.63 -12.67
N ALA A 189 3.97 8.25 -11.65
CA ALA A 189 4.34 8.44 -10.25
C ALA A 189 5.62 7.68 -9.89
N LEU A 190 5.72 6.38 -10.22
CA LEU A 190 6.93 5.59 -9.95
C LEU A 190 8.18 6.17 -10.62
N ARG A 191 8.04 6.71 -11.85
CA ARG A 191 9.17 7.38 -12.53
C ARG A 191 9.59 8.64 -11.79
N HIS A 192 8.64 9.40 -11.24
CA HIS A 192 8.94 10.56 -10.42
C HIS A 192 9.66 10.20 -9.13
N LEU A 193 9.15 9.20 -8.39
CA LEU A 193 9.79 8.67 -7.19
C LEU A 193 11.23 8.24 -7.47
N LYS A 194 11.43 7.48 -8.54
CA LYS A 194 12.77 7.08 -9.00
C LYS A 194 13.68 8.27 -9.30
N ASN A 195 13.20 9.27 -10.04
CA ASN A 195 13.98 10.46 -10.37
C ASN A 195 14.35 11.29 -9.12
N CYS A 196 13.55 11.21 -8.06
CA CYS A 196 13.82 11.85 -6.77
C CYS A 196 14.62 10.94 -5.82
N GLY A 197 14.96 9.70 -6.20
CA GLY A 197 15.65 8.75 -5.34
C GLY A 197 14.81 8.35 -4.12
N VAL A 198 13.48 8.27 -4.27
CA VAL A 198 12.54 7.91 -3.21
C VAL A 198 11.93 6.54 -3.50
N VAL A 199 11.84 5.71 -2.46
CA VAL A 199 11.07 4.46 -2.45
C VAL A 199 9.88 4.67 -1.51
N HIS A 200 8.66 4.37 -1.96
CA HIS A 200 7.45 4.59 -1.18
C HIS A 200 7.24 3.52 -0.10
N ALA A 201 7.52 2.27 -0.44
CA ALA A 201 7.46 1.13 0.49
C ALA A 201 6.09 0.83 1.11
N ASP A 202 4.98 1.42 0.63
CA ASP A 202 3.63 1.04 1.07
C ASP A 202 2.54 1.36 0.02
N ILE A 203 2.85 1.08 -1.26
CA ILE A 203 1.87 1.24 -2.33
C ILE A 203 0.81 0.15 -2.22
N LYS A 204 -0.42 0.56 -1.95
CA LYS A 204 -1.62 -0.29 -1.89
C LYS A 204 -2.86 0.53 -2.30
N PRO A 205 -3.99 -0.09 -2.68
CA PRO A 205 -5.20 0.63 -3.08
C PRO A 205 -5.70 1.63 -2.04
N ASP A 206 -5.42 1.40 -0.76
CA ASP A 206 -5.80 2.25 0.36
C ASP A 206 -5.00 3.58 0.38
N ASN A 207 -3.77 3.57 -0.15
CA ASN A 207 -2.86 4.73 -0.24
C ASN A 207 -2.84 5.39 -1.64
N ILE A 208 -3.74 4.98 -2.54
CA ILE A 208 -3.90 5.60 -3.85
C ILE A 208 -5.28 6.24 -3.90
N LEU A 209 -5.33 7.56 -3.91
CA LEU A 209 -6.56 8.33 -3.89
C LEU A 209 -6.92 8.83 -5.28
N VAL A 210 -8.20 9.04 -5.53
CA VAL A 210 -8.74 9.60 -6.77
C VAL A 210 -9.52 10.87 -6.50
N ASN A 211 -9.56 11.75 -7.51
CA ASN A 211 -10.43 12.93 -7.48
C ASN A 211 -11.92 12.54 -7.61
N GLU A 212 -12.83 13.51 -7.47
CA GLU A 212 -14.29 13.28 -7.49
C GLU A 212 -14.78 12.57 -8.77
N THR A 213 -14.24 12.99 -9.92
CA THR A 213 -14.56 12.42 -11.24
C THR A 213 -13.87 11.08 -11.49
N LYS A 214 -12.97 10.65 -10.61
CA LYS A 214 -12.19 9.41 -10.67
C LYS A 214 -11.29 9.33 -11.91
N SER A 215 -11.01 10.46 -12.56
CA SER A 215 -10.16 10.53 -13.75
C SER A 215 -8.68 10.66 -13.42
N VAL A 216 -8.35 11.20 -12.26
CA VAL A 216 -6.98 11.43 -11.79
C VAL A 216 -6.77 10.70 -10.48
N LEU A 217 -5.70 9.91 -10.40
CA LEU A 217 -5.19 9.34 -9.16
C LEU A 217 -3.95 10.07 -8.66
N LYS A 218 -3.72 9.96 -7.36
CA LYS A 218 -2.55 10.43 -6.63
C LYS A 218 -2.08 9.35 -5.66
N VAL A 219 -0.79 9.03 -5.70
CA VAL A 219 -0.12 8.24 -4.66
C VAL A 219 0.04 9.11 -3.42
N CYS A 220 -0.40 8.60 -2.29
CA CYS A 220 -0.50 9.28 -0.99
C CYS A 220 0.19 8.47 0.10
N ASP A 221 0.32 9.08 1.28
CA ASP A 221 0.90 8.49 2.49
C ASP A 221 2.37 8.07 2.35
N PHE A 222 3.26 9.03 2.62
CA PHE A 222 4.71 8.85 2.51
C PHE A 222 5.35 8.55 3.87
N GLY A 223 4.56 8.16 4.88
CA GLY A 223 5.05 7.88 6.24
C GLY A 223 6.00 6.67 6.33
N SER A 224 5.94 5.76 5.36
CA SER A 224 6.87 4.62 5.23
C SER A 224 7.93 4.84 4.15
N ALA A 225 7.90 5.98 3.47
CA ALA A 225 8.82 6.27 2.38
C ALA A 225 10.22 6.59 2.89
N MET A 226 11.23 6.30 2.06
CA MET A 226 12.63 6.49 2.39
C MET A 226 13.45 6.83 1.15
N PHE A 227 14.65 7.38 1.36
CA PHE A 227 15.59 7.59 0.26
C PHE A 227 16.27 6.28 -0.12
N ASP A 228 16.42 6.06 -1.42
CA ASP A 228 17.05 4.85 -1.95
C ASP A 228 18.49 4.75 -1.43
N GLY A 229 18.84 3.58 -0.87
CA GLY A 229 20.14 3.33 -0.24
C GLY A 229 20.17 3.44 1.28
N ASP A 230 19.19 4.12 1.90
CA ASP A 230 19.10 4.27 3.38
C ASP A 230 18.24 3.16 4.03
N ASN A 231 18.26 1.95 3.46
CA ASN A 231 17.31 0.89 3.77
C ASN A 231 17.92 -0.17 4.68
N GLU A 232 17.41 -0.32 5.90
CA GLU A 232 17.71 -1.48 6.75
C GLU A 232 16.94 -2.71 6.28
N LEU A 233 17.63 -3.80 5.96
CA LEU A 233 17.00 -5.01 5.42
C LEU A 233 16.11 -5.70 6.47
N THR A 234 14.80 -5.62 6.25
CA THR A 234 13.78 -6.28 7.07
C THR A 234 12.81 -7.09 6.21
N PRO A 235 12.36 -8.27 6.65
CA PRO A 235 11.41 -9.08 5.89
C PRO A 235 9.96 -8.58 6.00
N TYR A 236 9.72 -7.47 6.71
CA TYR A 236 8.39 -6.94 7.02
C TYR A 236 8.08 -5.56 6.42
N LEU A 237 9.00 -4.97 5.65
CA LEU A 237 8.71 -3.75 4.90
C LEU A 237 7.58 -3.99 3.90
N VAL A 238 6.76 -2.98 3.63
CA VAL A 238 5.55 -3.04 2.78
C VAL A 238 4.42 -3.85 3.38
N SER A 239 3.18 -3.37 3.25
CA SER A 239 1.98 -4.16 3.54
C SER A 239 2.02 -5.54 2.87
N ARG A 240 1.75 -6.60 3.64
CA ARG A 240 2.08 -7.98 3.27
C ARG A 240 1.59 -8.38 1.88
N PHE A 241 0.34 -8.10 1.53
CA PHE A 241 -0.24 -8.55 0.26
C PHE A 241 0.38 -7.89 -0.99
N TYR A 242 1.10 -6.79 -0.80
CA TYR A 242 1.79 -6.02 -1.84
C TYR A 242 3.31 -6.18 -1.75
N ARG A 243 3.81 -6.93 -0.75
CA ARG A 243 5.24 -7.12 -0.48
C ARG A 243 5.91 -7.92 -1.60
N ALA A 244 7.04 -7.41 -2.08
CA ALA A 244 7.85 -8.04 -3.12
C ALA A 244 8.69 -9.23 -2.56
N PRO A 245 9.05 -10.23 -3.39
CA PRO A 245 9.82 -11.39 -2.95
C PRO A 245 11.21 -11.00 -2.42
N GLU A 246 11.84 -9.96 -2.96
CA GLU A 246 13.14 -9.48 -2.47
C GLU A 246 13.11 -9.02 -1.01
N VAL A 247 12.00 -8.44 -0.56
CA VAL A 247 11.82 -8.06 0.85
C VAL A 247 11.75 -9.30 1.71
N ILE A 248 10.88 -10.26 1.33
CA ILE A 248 10.67 -11.50 2.09
C ILE A 248 11.96 -12.31 2.21
N LEU A 249 12.74 -12.38 1.13
CA LEU A 249 13.97 -13.15 1.05
C LEU A 249 15.18 -12.41 1.64
N GLY A 250 15.07 -11.12 1.99
CA GLY A 250 16.19 -10.35 2.51
C GLY A 250 17.26 -10.06 1.45
N LEU A 251 16.82 -9.70 0.25
CA LEU A 251 17.68 -9.17 -0.80
C LEU A 251 17.69 -7.63 -0.73
N PRO A 252 18.74 -6.96 -1.24
CA PRO A 252 18.70 -5.51 -1.42
C PRO A 252 17.48 -5.10 -2.24
N TYR A 253 16.70 -4.17 -1.70
CA TYR A 253 15.52 -3.62 -2.35
C TYR A 253 15.67 -2.12 -2.61
N SER A 254 15.05 -1.70 -3.71
CA SER A 254 15.06 -0.35 -4.28
C SER A 254 13.74 -0.15 -5.04
N HIS A 255 13.66 0.79 -5.98
CA HIS A 255 12.47 1.12 -6.78
C HIS A 255 11.71 -0.06 -7.43
N PRO A 256 12.34 -1.18 -7.86
CA PRO A 256 11.58 -2.32 -8.40
C PRO A 256 10.55 -2.90 -7.43
N MET A 257 10.74 -2.73 -6.11
CA MET A 257 9.80 -3.17 -5.09
C MET A 257 8.45 -2.45 -5.20
N ASP A 258 8.47 -1.13 -5.36
CA ASP A 258 7.24 -0.34 -5.55
C ASP A 258 6.51 -0.74 -6.85
N LEU A 259 7.26 -1.12 -7.89
CA LEU A 259 6.67 -1.61 -9.13
C LEU A 259 5.94 -2.96 -8.94
N TRP A 260 6.46 -3.84 -8.08
CA TRP A 260 5.77 -5.07 -7.71
C TRP A 260 4.43 -4.76 -7.02
N SER A 261 4.44 -3.83 -6.06
CA SER A 261 3.24 -3.37 -5.36
C SER A 261 2.20 -2.77 -6.32
N VAL A 262 2.64 -1.98 -7.31
CA VAL A 262 1.77 -1.49 -8.39
C VAL A 262 1.20 -2.65 -9.21
N GLY A 263 1.98 -3.67 -9.55
CA GLY A 263 1.48 -4.88 -10.21
C GLY A 263 0.35 -5.55 -9.43
N CYS A 264 0.50 -5.67 -8.11
CA CYS A 264 -0.54 -6.20 -7.22
C CYS A 264 -1.81 -5.32 -7.24
N CYS A 265 -1.65 -3.99 -7.20
CA CYS A 265 -2.77 -3.05 -7.32
C CYS A 265 -3.49 -3.18 -8.67
N LEU A 266 -2.77 -3.30 -9.78
CA LEU A 266 -3.36 -3.43 -11.12
C LEU A 266 -4.12 -4.74 -11.30
N TYR A 267 -3.57 -5.85 -10.79
CA TYR A 267 -4.27 -7.12 -10.73
C TYR A 267 -5.58 -6.99 -9.97
N GLU A 268 -5.53 -6.34 -8.81
CA GLU A 268 -6.68 -6.19 -7.93
C GLU A 268 -7.74 -5.23 -8.48
N LEU A 269 -7.34 -4.12 -9.10
CA LEU A 269 -8.25 -3.23 -9.80
C LEU A 269 -9.01 -3.96 -10.90
N PHE A 270 -8.34 -4.83 -11.66
CA PHE A 270 -8.97 -5.53 -12.77
C PHE A 270 -9.83 -6.73 -12.33
N THR A 271 -9.41 -7.47 -11.31
CA THR A 271 -10.08 -8.72 -10.90
C THR A 271 -11.01 -8.54 -9.70
N GLY A 272 -10.90 -7.42 -8.97
CA GLY A 272 -11.55 -7.18 -7.69
C GLY A 272 -11.07 -8.12 -6.57
N SER A 273 -9.91 -8.78 -6.75
CA SER A 273 -9.35 -9.75 -5.81
C SER A 273 -7.87 -9.46 -5.55
N ILE A 274 -7.42 -9.68 -4.31
CA ILE A 274 -6.01 -9.56 -3.92
C ILE A 274 -5.17 -10.61 -4.69
N ALA A 275 -4.04 -10.19 -5.29
CA ALA A 275 -3.17 -11.05 -6.09
C ALA A 275 -2.54 -12.18 -5.27
N PHE A 276 -2.00 -11.85 -4.10
CA PHE A 276 -1.31 -12.77 -3.20
C PHE A 276 -1.86 -12.63 -1.77
N PRO A 277 -3.00 -13.25 -1.42
CA PRO A 277 -3.59 -13.16 -0.08
C PRO A 277 -2.90 -14.12 0.91
N GLY A 278 -1.58 -13.99 1.07
CA GLY A 278 -0.77 -14.84 1.92
C GLY A 278 -0.91 -14.47 3.39
N ARG A 279 -1.13 -15.45 4.26
CA ARG A 279 -1.25 -15.24 5.73
C ARG A 279 0.09 -15.06 6.45
N SER A 280 1.20 -15.32 5.77
CA SER A 280 2.56 -15.20 6.28
C SER A 280 3.52 -14.97 5.12
N ASN A 281 4.76 -14.55 5.40
CA ASN A 281 5.80 -14.42 4.37
C ASN A 281 6.06 -15.73 3.62
N ASN A 282 6.01 -16.87 4.32
CA ASN A 282 6.13 -18.18 3.69
C ASN A 282 4.93 -18.46 2.75
N HIS A 283 3.71 -18.15 3.18
CA HIS A 283 2.54 -18.31 2.32
C HIS A 283 2.55 -17.34 1.13
N MET A 284 3.01 -16.10 1.31
CA MET A 284 3.22 -15.14 0.20
C MET A 284 4.13 -15.73 -0.87
N LEU A 285 5.30 -16.26 -0.49
CA LEU A 285 6.20 -16.93 -1.43
C LEU A 285 5.50 -18.09 -2.14
N LYS A 286 4.80 -18.98 -1.41
CA LYS A 286 4.05 -20.09 -2.02
C LYS A 286 3.12 -19.60 -3.14
N LEU A 287 2.36 -18.53 -2.91
CA LEU A 287 1.43 -17.96 -3.90
C LEU A 287 2.16 -17.35 -5.10
N MET A 288 3.32 -16.73 -4.89
CA MET A 288 4.17 -16.22 -5.98
C MET A 288 4.75 -17.37 -6.81
N LEU A 289 5.18 -18.46 -6.17
CA LEU A 289 5.70 -19.67 -6.84
C LEU A 289 4.61 -20.37 -7.66
N GLU A 290 3.36 -20.42 -7.16
CA GLU A 290 2.22 -20.93 -7.92
C GLU A 290 1.98 -20.16 -9.23
N LEU A 291 2.40 -18.89 -9.29
CA LEU A 291 2.27 -18.08 -10.50
C LEU A 291 3.52 -18.13 -11.40
N LYS A 292 4.72 -18.03 -10.81
CA LYS A 292 5.97 -17.81 -11.56
C LYS A 292 6.91 -19.00 -11.59
N GLY A 293 6.63 -20.03 -10.80
CA GLY A 293 7.51 -21.17 -10.61
C GLY A 293 8.62 -20.88 -9.59
N PRO A 294 9.62 -21.77 -9.47
CA PRO A 294 10.66 -21.68 -8.44
C PRO A 294 11.49 -20.39 -8.56
N VAL A 295 11.86 -19.80 -7.41
CA VAL A 295 12.86 -18.72 -7.36
C VAL A 295 14.18 -19.26 -7.93
N PRO A 296 14.84 -18.54 -8.87
CA PRO A 296 16.13 -18.97 -9.41
C PRO A 296 17.19 -19.16 -8.32
N GLN A 297 17.98 -20.23 -8.38
CA GLN A 297 19.02 -20.53 -7.39
C GLN A 297 20.07 -19.40 -7.24
N LYS A 298 20.34 -18.64 -8.31
CA LYS A 298 21.22 -17.46 -8.25
C LYS A 298 20.67 -16.38 -7.31
N VAL A 299 19.34 -16.22 -7.25
CA VAL A 299 18.67 -15.26 -6.37
C VAL A 299 18.76 -15.74 -4.93
N LEU A 300 18.43 -17.02 -4.67
CA LEU A 300 18.48 -17.61 -3.31
C LEU A 300 19.87 -17.53 -2.67
N ARG A 301 20.94 -17.73 -3.44
CA ARG A 301 22.32 -17.62 -2.90
C ARG A 301 22.69 -16.24 -2.36
N ARG A 302 21.98 -15.18 -2.75
CA ARG A 302 22.21 -13.80 -2.28
C ARG A 302 21.26 -13.40 -1.15
N ALA A 303 20.22 -14.19 -0.91
CA ALA A 303 19.12 -13.86 -0.01
C ALA A 303 19.47 -14.21 1.44
N LEU A 304 19.36 -13.22 2.34
CA LEU A 304 19.72 -13.36 3.76
C LEU A 304 18.73 -14.23 4.55
N PHE A 305 17.46 -14.29 4.14
CA PHE A 305 16.39 -14.97 4.88
C PHE A 305 15.96 -16.29 4.24
N THR A 306 16.85 -16.90 3.44
CA THR A 306 16.56 -18.14 2.70
C THR A 306 16.16 -19.30 3.63
N GLU A 307 16.83 -19.47 4.77
CA GLU A 307 16.60 -20.58 5.72
C GLU A 307 15.21 -20.57 6.38
N ASN A 308 14.54 -19.41 6.36
CA ASN A 308 13.17 -19.27 6.84
C ASN A 308 12.15 -19.97 5.92
N HIS A 309 12.53 -20.20 4.66
CA HIS A 309 11.60 -20.59 3.59
C HIS A 309 12.08 -21.81 2.77
N TYR A 310 13.38 -22.07 2.75
CA TYR A 310 14.01 -23.12 1.96
C TYR A 310 14.83 -24.04 2.86
N ASP A 311 14.99 -25.29 2.44
CA ASP A 311 15.93 -26.22 3.08
C ASP A 311 17.36 -26.06 2.54
N HIS A 312 18.29 -26.83 3.12
CA HIS A 312 19.70 -26.86 2.71
C HIS A 312 19.93 -27.32 1.27
N THR A 313 18.95 -27.96 0.63
CA THR A 313 19.01 -28.37 -0.79
C THR A 313 18.48 -27.28 -1.73
N GLY A 314 17.95 -26.18 -1.19
CA GLY A 314 17.31 -25.12 -1.96
C GLY A 314 15.88 -25.45 -2.38
N ALA A 315 15.25 -26.45 -1.75
CA ALA A 315 13.84 -26.79 -1.97
C ALA A 315 12.94 -25.95 -1.05
N PHE A 316 11.84 -25.44 -1.59
CA PHE A 316 10.91 -24.61 -0.83
C PHE A 316 10.14 -25.44 0.20
N ALA A 317 10.15 -25.00 1.46
CA ALA A 317 9.44 -25.61 2.56
C ALA A 317 8.22 -24.77 2.91
N VAL A 318 7.02 -25.24 2.55
CA VAL A 318 5.78 -24.61 3.02
C VAL A 318 5.63 -24.85 4.51
N ILE A 319 5.38 -23.77 5.25
CA ILE A 319 5.03 -23.82 6.67
C ILE A 319 3.51 -23.77 6.77
N GLU A 320 2.91 -24.87 7.20
CA GLU A 320 1.46 -24.99 7.44
C GLU A 320 1.21 -25.35 8.91
N GLU A 321 0.02 -25.06 9.41
CA GLU A 321 -0.41 -25.50 10.74
C GLU A 321 -1.15 -26.83 10.58
N ASP A 322 -0.73 -27.85 11.35
CA ASP A 322 -1.42 -29.12 11.37
C ASP A 322 -2.85 -28.93 11.92
N PRO A 323 -3.89 -29.35 11.19
CA PRO A 323 -5.28 -29.06 11.54
C PRO A 323 -5.71 -29.73 12.85
N VAL A 324 -5.03 -30.81 13.27
CA VAL A 324 -5.34 -31.57 14.49
C VAL A 324 -4.49 -31.09 15.66
N THR A 325 -3.17 -31.05 15.48
CA THR A 325 -2.22 -30.81 16.58
C THR A 325 -1.90 -29.34 16.80
N LYS A 326 -2.30 -28.45 15.89
CA LYS A 326 -1.99 -27.00 15.94
C LYS A 326 -0.50 -26.67 15.93
N LYS A 327 0.34 -27.66 15.59
CA LYS A 327 1.80 -27.49 15.47
C LYS A 327 2.17 -27.09 14.04
N SER A 328 3.23 -26.30 13.92
CA SER A 328 3.79 -25.96 12.61
C SER A 328 4.48 -27.17 11.98
N ILE A 329 4.10 -27.48 10.74
CA ILE A 329 4.69 -28.52 9.92
C ILE A 329 5.41 -27.89 8.72
N ARG A 330 6.60 -28.42 8.37
CA ARG A 330 7.34 -28.03 7.16
C ARG A 330 7.17 -29.10 6.10
N ARG A 331 6.54 -28.75 4.98
CA ARG A 331 6.36 -29.64 3.83
C ARG A 331 7.20 -29.17 2.64
N LEU A 332 8.10 -30.03 2.16
CA LEU A 332 8.92 -29.73 0.99
C LEU A 332 8.11 -29.81 -0.30
N ILE A 333 8.15 -28.74 -1.09
CA ILE A 333 7.67 -28.71 -2.47
C ILE A 333 8.88 -28.95 -3.38
N ARG A 334 8.95 -30.17 -3.94
CA ARG A 334 10.02 -30.55 -4.87
C ARG A 334 9.76 -30.11 -6.30
N ASP A 335 8.48 -30.02 -6.70
CA ASP A 335 8.04 -29.59 -8.03
C ASP A 335 7.14 -28.35 -7.96
N ALA A 336 7.76 -27.17 -7.83
CA ALA A 336 7.05 -25.88 -7.80
C ALA A 336 6.63 -25.42 -9.21
N LYS A 337 5.96 -26.29 -9.98
CA LYS A 337 5.44 -25.90 -11.31
C LYS A 337 4.34 -24.84 -11.16
N PRO A 338 4.30 -23.80 -12.03
CA PRO A 338 3.22 -22.83 -12.02
C PRO A 338 1.86 -23.51 -12.19
N THR A 339 0.92 -23.20 -11.31
CA THR A 339 -0.48 -23.67 -11.35
C THR A 339 -1.45 -22.56 -11.72
N LYS A 340 -1.04 -21.29 -11.58
CA LYS A 340 -1.81 -20.09 -11.94
C LYS A 340 -1.31 -19.49 -13.25
N ASP A 341 -2.23 -18.93 -14.02
CA ASP A 341 -1.98 -18.37 -15.34
C ASP A 341 -2.72 -17.03 -15.47
N LEU A 342 -1.97 -15.93 -15.56
CA LEU A 342 -2.53 -14.58 -15.66
C LEU A 342 -3.38 -14.39 -16.92
N THR A 343 -3.02 -15.03 -18.04
CA THR A 343 -3.80 -14.96 -19.28
C THR A 343 -5.19 -15.53 -19.07
N LYS A 344 -5.29 -16.70 -18.41
CA LYS A 344 -6.57 -17.32 -18.08
C LYS A 344 -7.37 -16.51 -17.05
N ILE A 345 -6.69 -15.97 -16.03
CA ILE A 345 -7.34 -15.13 -15.01
C ILE A 345 -7.93 -13.87 -15.65
N CYS A 346 -7.14 -13.17 -16.48
CA CYS A 346 -7.55 -11.92 -17.08
C CYS A 346 -8.61 -12.07 -18.16
N THR A 347 -8.75 -13.25 -18.77
CA THR A 347 -9.74 -13.53 -19.83
C THR A 347 -10.87 -14.45 -19.37
N ARG A 348 -11.08 -14.56 -18.04
CA ARG A 348 -12.13 -15.43 -17.45
C ARG A 348 -13.54 -15.00 -17.83
N ASP A 349 -13.76 -13.70 -18.03
CA ASP A 349 -15.08 -13.17 -18.40
C ASP A 349 -15.34 -13.38 -19.90
N GLY A 350 -16.36 -14.18 -20.20
CA GLY A 350 -16.79 -14.47 -21.56
C GLY A 350 -17.56 -13.33 -22.24
N GLY A 351 -17.97 -12.30 -21.48
CA GLY A 351 -18.72 -11.15 -21.99
C GLY A 351 -17.87 -10.02 -22.59
N MET A 352 -16.54 -10.12 -22.54
CA MET A 352 -15.64 -9.09 -23.04
C MET A 352 -15.73 -8.93 -24.57
N SER A 353 -15.74 -7.68 -25.04
CA SER A 353 -15.53 -7.38 -26.46
C SER A 353 -14.14 -7.83 -26.92
N ALA A 354 -13.93 -7.97 -28.24
CA ALA A 354 -12.64 -8.36 -28.79
C ALA A 354 -11.49 -7.40 -28.39
N ASP A 355 -11.78 -6.10 -28.34
CA ASP A 355 -10.83 -5.06 -27.94
C ASP A 355 -10.50 -5.13 -26.45
N GLU A 356 -11.51 -5.33 -25.59
CA GLU A 356 -11.30 -5.52 -24.15
C GLU A 356 -10.51 -6.79 -23.86
N ARG A 357 -10.79 -7.88 -24.60
CA ARG A 357 -10.05 -9.13 -24.50
C ARG A 357 -8.59 -8.95 -24.92
N LYS A 358 -8.33 -8.24 -26.03
CA LYS A 358 -6.95 -7.89 -26.45
C LYS A 358 -6.23 -7.13 -25.34
N LYS A 359 -6.91 -6.19 -24.69
CA LYS A 359 -6.33 -5.39 -23.60
C LYS A 359 -6.11 -6.18 -22.31
N ALA A 360 -7.02 -7.09 -21.97
CA ALA A 360 -6.83 -8.02 -20.86
C ALA A 360 -5.61 -8.93 -21.07
N LEU A 361 -5.35 -9.36 -22.30
CA LEU A 361 -4.13 -10.10 -22.67
C LEU A 361 -2.88 -9.24 -22.52
N GLN A 362 -2.91 -7.98 -22.96
CA GLN A 362 -1.81 -7.05 -22.76
C GLN A 362 -1.56 -6.75 -21.27
N LEU A 363 -2.60 -6.67 -20.45
CA LEU A 363 -2.45 -6.54 -19.00
C LEU A 363 -1.81 -7.80 -18.39
N ALA A 364 -2.24 -8.99 -18.80
CA ALA A 364 -1.65 -10.25 -18.34
C ALA A 364 -0.17 -10.34 -18.69
N ASP A 365 0.23 -9.88 -19.87
CA ASP A 365 1.64 -9.80 -20.29
C ASP A 365 2.43 -8.82 -19.42
N LEU A 366 1.92 -7.60 -19.23
CA LEU A 366 2.54 -6.60 -18.37
C LEU A 366 2.74 -7.11 -16.94
N LEU A 367 1.70 -7.70 -16.34
CA LEU A 367 1.76 -8.29 -15.00
C LEU A 367 2.76 -9.45 -14.93
N ASN A 368 2.89 -10.25 -15.99
CA ASN A 368 3.89 -11.31 -16.06
C ASN A 368 5.33 -10.77 -16.00
N GLN A 369 5.58 -9.62 -16.63
CA GLN A 369 6.88 -8.95 -16.63
C GLN A 369 7.15 -8.21 -15.31
N ILE A 370 6.11 -7.65 -14.67
CA ILE A 370 6.21 -7.04 -13.33
C ILE A 370 6.45 -8.09 -12.24
N PHE A 371 5.75 -9.23 -12.29
CA PHE A 371 5.91 -10.30 -11.31
C PHE A 371 7.13 -11.18 -11.57
N ASN A 372 8.24 -10.61 -12.05
CA ASN A 372 9.52 -11.32 -12.06
C ASN A 372 10.05 -11.43 -10.61
N LEU A 373 10.42 -12.64 -10.20
CA LEU A 373 10.94 -12.93 -8.86
C LEU A 373 12.37 -12.41 -8.66
N ASP A 374 13.11 -12.19 -9.75
CA ASP A 374 14.40 -11.51 -9.75
C ASP A 374 14.18 -10.03 -10.06
N SER A 375 14.36 -9.17 -9.06
CA SER A 375 14.10 -7.72 -9.16
C SER A 375 14.96 -7.05 -10.24
N GLU A 376 16.16 -7.57 -10.52
CA GLU A 376 17.05 -7.09 -11.59
C GLU A 376 16.54 -7.41 -13.00
N LYS A 377 15.67 -8.41 -13.14
CA LYS A 377 15.06 -8.82 -14.42
C LYS A 377 13.60 -8.41 -14.54
N ARG A 378 13.08 -7.70 -13.56
CA ARG A 378 11.74 -7.12 -13.59
C ARG A 378 11.73 -6.00 -14.62
N ILE A 379 10.64 -5.88 -15.38
CA ILE A 379 10.44 -4.76 -16.30
C ILE A 379 10.70 -3.44 -15.56
N THR A 380 11.39 -2.50 -16.19
CA THR A 380 11.61 -1.18 -15.60
C THR A 380 10.38 -0.29 -15.77
N VAL A 381 10.25 0.76 -14.96
CA VAL A 381 9.17 1.74 -15.11
C VAL A 381 9.18 2.41 -16.49
N GLY A 382 10.36 2.64 -17.06
CA GLY A 382 10.52 3.21 -18.41
C GLY A 382 9.95 2.30 -19.49
N GLU A 383 10.25 0.99 -19.42
CA GLU A 383 9.69 -0.02 -20.33
C GLU A 383 8.19 -0.21 -20.11
N ALA A 384 7.72 -0.20 -18.85
CA ALA A 384 6.30 -0.32 -18.52
C ALA A 384 5.46 0.83 -19.13
N LEU A 385 6.01 2.05 -19.16
CA LEU A 385 5.38 3.20 -19.84
C LEU A 385 5.28 3.05 -21.36
N GLN A 386 6.15 2.23 -21.97
CA GLN A 386 6.12 1.92 -23.40
C GLN A 386 5.38 0.62 -23.73
N HIS A 387 4.89 -0.08 -22.71
CA HIS A 387 4.22 -1.36 -22.88
C HIS A 387 2.94 -1.22 -23.72
N PRO A 388 2.60 -2.15 -24.64
CA PRO A 388 1.40 -2.09 -25.46
C PRO A 388 0.09 -1.87 -24.68
N PHE A 389 0.03 -2.43 -23.46
CA PHE A 389 -1.09 -2.20 -22.54
C PHE A 389 -1.31 -0.70 -22.27
N VAL A 390 -0.23 0.05 -22.06
CA VAL A 390 -0.25 1.48 -21.72
C VAL A 390 -0.45 2.34 -22.97
N VAL A 391 0.34 2.10 -24.03
CA VAL A 391 0.40 3.03 -25.18
C VAL A 391 -0.74 2.86 -26.19
N GLU A 392 -1.23 1.64 -26.43
CA GLU A 392 -2.30 1.42 -27.42
C GLU A 392 -3.65 1.87 -26.86
N ARG A 393 -4.41 2.71 -27.57
CA ARG A 393 -5.75 3.12 -27.10
C ARG A 393 -6.80 2.09 -27.47
N ILE A 394 -7.79 1.92 -26.59
CA ILE A 394 -9.00 1.15 -26.91
C ILE A 394 -9.88 2.03 -27.81
N PRO A 395 -10.23 1.61 -29.04
CA PRO A 395 -11.10 2.38 -29.90
C PRO A 395 -12.39 2.79 -29.17
N PRO A 396 -12.94 3.99 -29.42
CA PRO A 396 -14.28 4.29 -28.94
C PRO A 396 -15.25 3.25 -29.52
N ALA A 397 -16.19 2.76 -28.71
CA ALA A 397 -17.23 1.87 -29.22
C ALA A 397 -17.91 2.60 -30.39
N SER A 398 -17.90 1.99 -31.58
CA SER A 398 -18.63 2.54 -32.71
C SER A 398 -20.09 2.65 -32.28
N ARG A 399 -20.64 3.87 -32.26
CA ARG A 399 -22.10 4.03 -32.24
C ARG A 399 -22.59 3.22 -33.43
N ALA A 400 -23.35 2.17 -33.17
CA ALA A 400 -24.10 1.48 -34.22
C ALA A 400 -24.78 2.59 -35.02
N ARG A 401 -24.47 2.68 -36.31
CA ARG A 401 -25.26 3.49 -37.23
C ARG A 401 -26.66 2.91 -37.10
N VAL A 402 -27.53 3.62 -36.40
CA VAL A 402 -28.97 3.47 -36.57
C VAL A 402 -29.17 3.70 -38.06
N GLY A 403 -29.57 2.64 -38.77
CA GLY A 403 -29.78 2.70 -40.20
C GLY A 403 -30.79 3.80 -40.49
N ASP A 404 -30.40 4.75 -41.33
CA ASP A 404 -31.36 5.50 -42.12
C ASP A 404 -31.93 4.52 -43.16
N GLU A 405 -33.23 4.30 -43.01
CA GLU A 405 -34.28 3.89 -43.98
C GLU A 405 -34.01 2.77 -45.00
#